data_AF-A0A7J8S1Y6-F1
#
_entry.id   AF-A0A7J8S1Y6-F1
#
_cell.length_a   1.000
_cell.length_b   1.000
_cell.length_c   1.000
_cell.angle_alpha   90.00
_cell.angle_beta   90.00
_cell.angle_gamma   90.00
#
_symmetry.space_group_name_H-M   'P 1'
#
loop_
_entity.id
_entity.type
_entity.pdbx_description
1 polymer ?
#
loop_
_entity_poly.entity_id
_entity_poly.type
_entity_poly.pdbx_seq_one_letter_code
_entity_poly.pdbx_strand_id
1 'polypeptide(L)'
;MMESSVPPGFRFHPTDEELVGYYLRKKVASQKIDLDVITDIDLYRIEPWDLQERCRIGYEEQKEWYFFSHKDKKYPTGTRTNRATMA
;
A
#
# COMPACT_ATOMS: atom_id res chain seq x y z
N MET A 1 18.25 2.22 6.82
CA MET A 1 17.30 3.08 6.08
C MET A 1 17.86 3.22 4.68
N MET A 2 17.15 2.75 3.65
CA MET A 2 17.63 2.86 2.27
C MET A 2 17.43 4.32 1.86
N GLU A 3 18.50 5.09 1.89
CA GLU A 3 18.52 6.43 1.30
C GLU A 3 18.49 6.22 -0.22
N SER A 4 17.29 6.22 -0.78
CA SER A 4 17.10 6.25 -2.21
C SER A 4 17.73 7.55 -2.71
N SER A 5 18.61 7.44 -3.70
CA SER A 5 19.36 8.55 -4.32
C SER A 5 18.44 9.44 -5.18
N VAL A 6 17.29 9.81 -4.64
CA VAL A 6 16.28 10.62 -5.33
C VAL A 6 16.50 12.09 -5.01
N PRO A 7 16.45 12.98 -6.01
CA PRO A 7 16.60 14.41 -5.78
C PRO A 7 15.56 14.96 -4.79
N PRO A 8 15.88 16.02 -4.04
CA PRO A 8 14.91 16.73 -3.22
C PRO A 8 13.67 17.12 -4.03
N GLY A 9 12.49 16.87 -3.46
CA GLY A 9 11.20 17.13 -4.11
C GLY A 9 10.65 15.96 -4.94
N PHE A 10 11.44 14.90 -5.19
CA PHE A 10 10.89 13.67 -5.74
C PHE A 10 9.96 13.02 -4.71
N ARG A 11 8.73 12.71 -5.13
CA ARG A 11 7.70 12.11 -4.28
C ARG A 11 7.06 10.96 -5.02
N PHE A 12 6.64 9.95 -4.27
CA PHE A 12 5.81 8.90 -4.82
C PHE A 12 4.41 9.47 -5.07
N HIS A 13 4.08 9.70 -6.35
CA HIS A 13 2.79 10.24 -6.79
C HIS A 13 2.36 9.51 -8.07
N PRO A 14 2.07 8.20 -7.98
CA PRO A 14 1.77 7.37 -9.14
C PRO A 14 0.40 7.72 -9.75
N THR A 15 0.23 7.46 -11.05
CA THR A 15 -1.11 7.48 -11.68
C THR A 15 -1.87 6.18 -11.41
N ASP A 16 -3.18 6.18 -11.67
CA ASP A 16 -4.01 4.96 -11.56
C ASP A 16 -3.49 3.84 -12.48
N GLU A 17 -3.04 4.18 -13.69
CA GLU A 17 -2.45 3.24 -14.63
C GLU A 17 -1.14 2.65 -14.10
N GLU A 18 -0.32 3.43 -13.41
CA GLU A 18 0.92 2.95 -12.81
C GLU A 18 0.63 2.04 -11.61
N LEU A 19 -0.30 2.43 -10.75
CA LEU A 19 -0.74 1.62 -9.60
C LEU A 19 -1.23 0.24 -10.05
N VAL A 20 -2.11 0.18 -11.05
CA VAL A 20 -2.68 -1.09 -11.52
C VAL A 20 -1.73 -1.82 -12.46
N GLY A 21 -1.25 -1.13 -13.49
CA GLY A 21 -0.52 -1.70 -14.63
C GLY A 21 0.92 -2.08 -14.30
N TYR A 22 1.58 -1.36 -13.39
CA TYR A 22 2.94 -1.66 -12.95
C TYR A 22 2.94 -2.31 -11.56
N TYR A 23 2.50 -1.62 -10.51
CA TYR A 23 2.69 -2.09 -9.13
C TYR A 23 1.87 -3.34 -8.80
N LEU A 24 0.54 -3.25 -8.93
CA LEU A 24 -0.36 -4.36 -8.60
C LEU A 24 -0.13 -5.56 -9.53
N ARG A 25 0.03 -5.30 -10.84
CA ARG A 25 0.30 -6.36 -11.82
C ARG A 25 1.59 -7.12 -11.49
N LYS A 26 2.69 -6.42 -11.21
CA LYS A 26 3.96 -7.05 -10.82
C LYS A 26 3.83 -7.81 -9.50
N LYS A 27 3.14 -7.24 -8.51
CA LYS A 27 2.88 -7.90 -7.21
C LYS A 27 2.15 -9.23 -7.38
N VAL A 28 1.06 -9.26 -8.15
CA VAL A 28 0.30 -10.49 -8.41
C VAL A 28 1.11 -11.51 -9.20
N ALA A 29 1.94 -11.05 -10.15
CA ALA A 29 2.84 -11.90 -10.91
C ALA A 29 4.11 -12.33 -10.12
N SER A 30 4.24 -11.94 -8.84
CA SER A 30 5.44 -12.16 -8.02
C SER A 30 6.74 -11.66 -8.69
N GLN A 31 6.62 -10.59 -9.46
CA GLN A 31 7.75 -9.94 -10.15
C GLN A 31 8.39 -8.87 -9.27
N LYS A 32 9.68 -8.63 -9.48
CA LYS A 32 10.41 -7.58 -8.77
C LYS A 32 9.85 -6.19 -9.12
N ILE A 33 9.56 -5.41 -8.07
CA ILE A 33 9.18 -4.00 -8.15
C ILE A 33 10.45 -3.19 -7.89
N ASP A 34 10.73 -2.21 -8.74
CA ASP A 34 12.00 -1.48 -8.69
C ASP A 34 12.08 -0.50 -7.50
N LEU A 35 10.91 -0.07 -7.01
CA LEU A 35 10.74 0.81 -5.85
C LEU A 35 9.93 0.11 -4.76
N ASP A 36 10.55 -0.17 -3.62
CA ASP A 36 9.91 -0.79 -2.45
C ASP A 36 9.15 0.27 -1.61
N VAL A 37 8.18 0.92 -2.25
CA VAL A 37 7.40 2.04 -1.69
C VAL A 37 5.98 1.62 -1.24
N ILE A 38 5.52 0.44 -1.66
CA ILE A 38 4.21 -0.12 -1.29
C ILE A 38 4.45 -1.41 -0.50
N THR A 39 4.16 -1.40 0.79
CA THR A 39 4.35 -2.54 1.68
C THR A 39 3.11 -3.42 1.79
N ASP A 40 3.30 -4.70 2.06
CA ASP A 40 2.21 -5.62 2.41
C ASP A 40 1.67 -5.34 3.81
N ILE A 41 0.35 -5.27 3.95
CA ILE A 41 -0.34 -5.10 5.22
C ILE A 41 -1.68 -5.84 5.21
N ASP A 42 -2.10 -6.30 6.38
CA ASP A 42 -3.46 -6.80 6.57
C ASP A 42 -4.35 -5.66 7.08
N LEU A 43 -5.06 -5.00 6.15
CA LEU A 43 -5.93 -3.88 6.47
C LEU A 43 -7.09 -4.26 7.39
N TYR A 44 -7.44 -5.53 7.52
CA TYR A 44 -8.55 -5.97 8.39
C TYR A 44 -8.15 -6.10 9.86
N ARG A 45 -6.85 -6.09 10.14
CA ARG A 45 -6.31 -6.34 11.48
C ARG A 45 -5.76 -5.09 12.15
N ILE A 46 -5.83 -3.95 11.46
CA ILE A 46 -5.17 -2.71 11.87
C ILE A 46 -6.17 -1.57 11.72
N GLU A 47 -6.27 -0.75 12.76
CA GLU A 47 -7.10 0.44 12.70
C GLU A 47 -6.42 1.54 11.88
N PRO A 48 -7.18 2.41 11.19
CA PRO A 48 -6.61 3.43 10.32
C PRO A 48 -5.62 4.37 10.99
N TRP A 49 -5.79 4.67 12.29
CA TRP A 49 -4.87 5.53 13.04
C TRP A 49 -3.55 4.84 13.39
N ASP A 50 -3.55 3.52 13.58
CA ASP A 50 -2.33 2.74 13.83
C ASP A 50 -1.47 2.60 12.57
N LEU A 51 -2.06 2.74 11.38
CA LEU A 51 -1.33 2.75 10.11
C LEU A 51 -0.34 3.91 10.05
N GLN A 52 -0.72 5.09 10.54
CA GLN A 52 0.13 6.28 10.48
C GLN A 52 1.41 6.09 11.30
N GLU A 53 1.31 5.50 12.49
CA GLU A 53 2.48 5.25 13.34
C GLU A 53 3.39 4.17 12.76
N ARG A 54 2.81 3.11 12.19
CA ARG A 54 3.56 1.99 11.59
C ARG A 54 4.21 2.35 10.26
N CYS A 55 3.66 3.34 9.55
CA CYS A 55 4.06 3.69 8.20
C CYS A 55 4.70 5.08 8.09
N ARG A 56 5.28 5.59 9.18
CA ARG A 56 6.21 6.74 9.21
C ARG A 56 7.54 6.44 8.48
N ILE A 57 7.48 5.88 7.28
CA ILE A 57 8.62 5.56 6.42
C ILE A 57 8.85 6.69 5.39
N GLY A 58 8.46 7.93 5.71
CA GLY A 58 8.44 9.01 4.73
C GLY A 58 8.72 10.39 5.29
N TYR A 59 8.70 11.35 4.39
CA TYR A 59 8.96 12.76 4.64
C TYR A 59 7.83 13.39 5.47
N GLU A 60 8.14 14.43 6.25
CA GLU A 60 7.21 15.12 7.17
C GLU A 60 5.90 15.62 6.52
N GLU A 61 5.85 15.72 5.18
CA GLU A 61 4.70 16.19 4.40
C GLU A 61 3.87 15.08 3.72
N GLN A 62 4.16 13.80 3.96
CA GLN A 62 3.43 12.71 3.31
C GLN A 62 1.97 12.64 3.79
N LYS A 63 1.02 12.81 2.86
CA LYS A 63 -0.43 12.77 3.13
C LYS A 63 -1.12 11.46 2.74
N GLU A 64 -0.44 10.64 1.95
CA GLU A 64 -0.99 9.45 1.31
C GLU A 64 -0.06 8.26 1.51
N TRP A 65 -0.66 7.09 1.78
CA TRP A 65 0.04 5.83 1.97
C TRP A 65 -0.60 4.77 1.08
N TYR A 66 0.24 3.90 0.54
CA TYR A 66 -0.16 2.85 -0.37
C TYR A 66 0.26 1.50 0.20
N PHE A 67 -0.64 0.53 0.16
CA PHE A 67 -0.40 -0.80 0.70
C PHE A 67 -0.93 -1.89 -0.21
N PHE A 68 -0.24 -3.02 -0.22
CA PHE A 68 -0.82 -4.27 -0.71
C PHE A 68 -1.57 -4.94 0.43
N SER A 69 -2.83 -5.27 0.21
CA SER A 69 -3.62 -6.06 1.16
C SER A 69 -4.33 -7.16 0.41
N HIS A 70 -4.44 -8.32 1.05
CA HIS A 70 -5.37 -9.34 0.57
C HIS A 70 -6.79 -8.80 0.65
N LYS A 71 -7.62 -9.16 -0.32
CA LYS A 71 -9.04 -8.77 -0.34
C LYS A 71 -9.84 -9.80 0.45
N ASP A 72 -10.33 -9.43 1.63
CA ASP A 72 -11.19 -10.30 2.43
C ASP A 72 -12.64 -10.26 1.90
N LYS A 73 -13.22 -11.43 1.68
CA LYS A 73 -14.61 -11.54 1.25
C LYS A 73 -15.50 -11.63 2.47
N LYS A 74 -16.48 -10.71 2.57
CA LYS A 74 -17.47 -10.75 3.65
C LYS A 74 -18.28 -12.05 3.64
N TYR A 75 -18.48 -12.64 2.45
CA TYR A 75 -19.16 -13.91 2.26
C TYR A 75 -18.41 -14.78 1.26
N PRO A 76 -18.34 -16.11 1.45
CA PRO A 76 -17.59 -17.01 0.56
C PRO A 76 -17.99 -16.90 -0.91
N THR A 77 -19.27 -16.66 -1.19
CA THR A 77 -19.86 -16.65 -2.54
C THR A 77 -20.15 -15.25 -3.08
N GLY A 78 -19.79 -14.19 -2.35
CA GLY A 78 -20.13 -12.80 -2.70
C GLY A 78 -18.94 -11.97 -3.21
N THR A 79 -19.24 -10.89 -3.93
CA THR A 79 -18.26 -9.85 -4.31
C THR A 79 -18.04 -8.79 -3.23
N ARG A 80 -18.92 -8.78 -2.20
CA ARG A 80 -18.87 -7.82 -1.11
C ARG A 80 -17.63 -8.08 -0.25
N THR A 81 -16.75 -7.09 -0.23
CA THR A 81 -15.56 -7.09 0.61
C THR A 81 -15.94 -6.83 2.06
N ASN A 82 -15.24 -7.47 3.00
CA ASN A 82 -15.25 -7.01 4.38
C ASN A 82 -14.64 -5.59 4.42
N ARG A 83 -15.11 -4.77 5.36
CA ARG A 83 -14.63 -3.40 5.59
C ARG A 83 -14.49 -3.10 7.09
N ALA A 84 -14.75 -4.09 7.95
CA ALA A 84 -14.52 -3.97 9.37
C ALA A 84 -13.03 -4.19 9.66
N THR A 85 -12.49 -3.36 10.53
CA THR A 85 -11.16 -3.48 11.15
C THR A 85 -11.33 -4.08 12.56
N MET A 86 -10.26 -4.31 13.32
CA MET A 86 -10.39 -4.86 14.68
C MET A 86 -10.95 -3.81 15.64
N ALA A 87 -12.17 -4.02 16.11
CA ALA A 87 -12.77 -3.21 17.19
C ALA A 87 -11.93 -3.22 18.48
#